data_AF-A0A7W1KAM0-F1
#
_entry.id   AF-A0A7W1KAM0-F1
#
_cell.length_a   1.000
_cell.length_b   1.000
_cell.length_c   1.000
_cell.angle_alpha   90.00
_cell.angle_beta   90.00
_cell.angle_gamma   90.00
#
_symmetry.space_group_name_H-M   'P 1'
#
loop_
_entity.id
_entity.type
_entity.pdbx_description
1 polymer ?
#
loop_
_entity_poly.entity_id
_entity_poly.type
_entity_poly.pdbx_seq_one_letter_code
_entity_poly.pdbx_strand_id
1 'polypeptide(L)' 'MSEHFMAPDVLVLASGGTLGEAWMSGLLAGIEDATGHDFRSTESLVGTSAGALVAA' A
#
# COMPACT_ATOMS: atom_id res chain seq x y z
N MET A 1 3.54 8.13 -24.74
CA MET A 1 2.97 6.93 -24.10
C MET A 1 2.84 7.29 -22.64
N SER A 2 1.63 7.54 -22.13
CA SER A 2 1.42 7.77 -20.70
C SER A 2 1.72 6.47 -19.98
N GLU A 3 2.69 6.48 -19.07
CA GLU A 3 2.95 5.34 -18.17
C GLU A 3 1.69 5.17 -17.31
N HIS A 4 0.89 4.15 -17.60
CA HIS A 4 -0.26 3.79 -16.78
C HIS A 4 0.25 3.07 -15.54
N PHE A 5 -0.29 3.44 -14.37
CA PHE A 5 -0.01 2.73 -13.13
C PHE A 5 -0.43 1.26 -13.27
N MET A 6 0.53 0.35 -13.10
CA MET A 6 0.28 -1.09 -13.11
C MET A 6 -0.03 -1.54 -11.69
N ALA A 7 -1.29 -1.86 -11.44
CA ALA A 7 -1.73 -2.37 -10.15
C ALA A 7 -1.10 -3.74 -9.86
N PRO A 8 -0.61 -3.98 -8.63
CA PRO A 8 -0.11 -5.30 -8.25
C PRO A 8 -1.26 -6.24 -7.88
N ASP A 9 -1.06 -7.55 -8.10
CA ASP A 9 -1.94 -8.60 -7.57
C ASP A 9 -1.71 -8.84 -6.06
N VAL A 10 -0.49 -8.58 -5.58
CA VAL A 10 -0.12 -8.77 -4.17
C VAL A 10 0.60 -7.52 -3.64
N LEU A 11 0.13 -7.00 -2.51
CA LEU A 11 0.80 -5.91 -1.78
C LEU A 11 1.45 -6.46 -0.51
N VAL A 12 2.76 -6.25 -0.37
CA VAL A 12 3.54 -6.69 0.79
C VAL A 12 3.98 -5.48 1.61
N LEU A 13 3.61 -5.45 2.89
CA LEU A 13 3.87 -4.36 3.82
C LEU A 13 4.78 -4.84 4.96
N ALA A 14 5.96 -4.24 5.05
CA ALA A 14 7.00 -4.63 6.00
C ALA A 14 6.69 -4.18 7.45
N SER A 15 7.52 -4.64 8.40
CA SER A 15 7.54 -4.08 9.75
C SER A 15 8.16 -2.69 9.78
N GLY A 16 7.86 -1.91 10.81
CA GLY A 16 8.43 -0.56 10.95
C GLY A 16 7.94 0.26 12.14
N GLY A 17 7.19 -0.34 13.07
CA GLY A 17 6.57 0.37 14.19
C GLY A 17 5.69 1.54 13.73
N THR A 18 5.49 2.51 14.62
CA THR A 18 4.63 3.68 14.36
C THR A 18 5.09 4.52 13.16
N LEU A 19 6.41 4.63 12.94
CA LEU A 19 6.94 5.35 11.77
C LEU A 19 6.63 4.61 10.47
N GLY A 20 6.83 3.29 10.46
CA GLY A 20 6.52 2.47 9.28
C GLY A 20 5.03 2.51 8.93
N GLU A 21 4.16 2.44 9.93
CA GLU A 21 2.71 2.59 9.75
C GLU A 21 2.38 3.93 9.07
N ALA A 22 2.83 5.05 9.66
CA ALA A 22 2.57 6.38 9.10
C ALA A 22 3.14 6.55 7.69
N TRP A 23 4.34 6.01 7.43
CA TRP A 23 4.98 6.08 6.11
C TRP A 23 4.20 5.27 5.06
N MET A 24 3.81 4.03 5.36
CA MET A 24 3.06 3.19 4.43
C MET A 24 1.68 3.77 4.14
N SER A 25 0.96 4.24 5.17
CA SER A 25 -0.34 4.89 4.98
C SER A 25 -0.23 6.12 4.09
N GLY A 26 0.78 6.96 4.30
CA GLY A 26 1.02 8.14 3.47
C GLY A 26 1.40 7.78 2.03
N LEU A 27 2.26 6.78 1.83
CA LEU A 27 2.66 6.32 0.51
C LEU A 27 1.46 5.79 -0.30
N LEU A 28 0.67 4.89 0.29
CA LEU A 28 -0.48 4.29 -0.39
C LEU A 28 -1.53 5.36 -0.74
N ALA A 29 -1.81 6.28 0.20
CA ALA A 29 -2.72 7.40 -0.07
C ALA A 29 -2.22 8.32 -1.19
N GLY A 30 -0.91 8.60 -1.24
CA GLY A 30 -0.33 9.41 -2.31
C GLY A 30 -0.39 8.73 -3.68
N ILE A 31 -0.23 7.41 -3.74
CA ILE A 31 -0.39 6.66 -4.98
C ILE A 31 -1.86 6.62 -5.40
N GLU A 32 -2.80 6.41 -4.47
CA GLU A 32 -4.24 6.47 -4.75
C GLU A 32 -4.64 7.85 -5.31
N ASP A 33 -4.16 8.94 -4.70
CA ASP A 33 -4.41 10.32 -5.19
C ASP A 33 -3.86 10.53 -6.62
N ALA A 34 -2.65 10.06 -6.90
CA ALA A 34 -2.01 10.26 -8.20
C ALA A 34 -2.58 9.36 -9.32
N THR A 35 -3.15 8.21 -8.98
CA THR A 35 -3.48 7.15 -9.96
C THR A 35 -4.96 6.73 -9.96
N GLY A 36 -5.70 7.08 -8.91
CA GLY A 36 -7.05 6.58 -8.65
C GLY A 36 -7.11 5.09 -8.24
N HIS A 37 -5.96 4.45 -8.01
CA HIS A 37 -5.92 3.03 -7.63
C HIS A 37 -6.10 2.83 -6.12
N ASP A 38 -7.16 2.12 -5.75
CA ASP A 38 -7.43 1.69 -4.38
C ASP A 38 -6.76 0.34 -4.10
N PHE A 39 -5.70 0.34 -3.29
CA PHE A 39 -4.99 -0.87 -2.90
C PHE A 39 -5.81 -1.85 -2.05
N ARG A 40 -6.97 -1.46 -1.52
CA ARG A 40 -7.90 -2.41 -0.88
C ARG A 40 -8.53 -3.37 -1.89
N SER A 41 -8.42 -3.07 -3.19
CA SER A 41 -8.84 -3.94 -4.29
C SER A 41 -7.78 -4.97 -4.72
N THR A 42 -6.56 -4.90 -4.17
CA THR A 42 -5.50 -5.87 -4.45
C THR A 42 -5.92 -7.27 -3.99
N GLU A 43 -5.62 -8.31 -4.78
CA GLU A 43 -6.07 -9.68 -4.52
C GLU A 43 -5.53 -10.24 -3.18
N SER A 44 -4.30 -9.85 -2.79
CA SER A 44 -3.70 -10.30 -1.54
C SER A 44 -2.90 -9.21 -0.84
N LEU A 45 -3.13 -9.08 0.47
CA LEU A 45 -2.44 -8.15 1.35
C LEU A 45 -1.63 -8.95 2.37
N VAL A 46 -0.30 -8.79 2.37
CA VAL A 46 0.60 -9.48 3.30
C VAL A 46 1.33 -8.46 4.15
N GLY A 47 0.99 -8.39 5.43
CA GLY A 47 1.57 -7.44 6.37
C GLY A 47 2.26 -8.12 7.57
N THR A 48 3.30 -7.50 8.12
CA THR A 48 3.90 -7.92 9.41
C THR A 48 4.10 -6.74 10.34
N SER A 49 3.71 -6.85 11.62
CA SER A 49 3.78 -5.77 12.61
C SER A 49 3.03 -4.52 12.13
N ALA A 50 3.69 -3.38 11.95
CA ALA A 50 3.09 -2.18 11.37
C ALA A 50 2.40 -2.46 10.02
N GLY A 51 3.02 -3.27 9.15
CA GLY A 51 2.42 -3.64 7.88
C GLY A 51 1.15 -4.47 8.03
N ALA A 52 1.02 -5.26 9.11
CA ALA A 52 -0.21 -6.00 9.40
C ALA A 52 -1.34 -5.09 9.85
N LEU A 53 -1.02 -3.96 10.50
CA LEU A 53 -2.02 -2.94 10.86
C LEU A 53 -2.49 -2.16 9.63
N VAL A 54 -1.59 -1.83 8.72
CA VAL A 54 -1.94 -1.11 7.47
C VAL A 54 -2.69 -2.02 6.48
N ALA A 55 -2.42 -3.34 6.50
CA ALA A 55 -3.09 -4.32 5.65
C ALA A 55 -4.49 -4.76 6.15
N ALA A 56 -4.88 -4.42 7.38
CA ALA A 56 -6.13 -4.86 8.02
C ALA A 56 -7.32 -3.96 7.67
#